data_AF-A0A497GFI2-F1
#
_entry.id   AF-A0A497GFI2-F1
#
_cell.length_a   1.000
_cell.length_b   1.000
_cell.length_c   1.000
_cell.angle_alpha   90.00
_cell.angle_beta   90.00
_cell.angle_gamma   90.00
#
_symmetry.space_group_name_H-M   'P 1'
#
loop_
_entity.id
_entity.type
_entity.pdbx_description
1 polymer ?
#
loop_
_entity_poly.entity_id
_entity_poly.type
_entity_poly.pdbx_seq_one_letter_code
_entity_poly.pdbx_strand_id
1 'polypeptide(L)'
;MRLVRKIEEHTGKPIPYMGDLQGSSVRVSRLKNPITLHKGLKLSFMLADKSPGKYVLVFHNAFFEIVKKGDVVLADDRKISLGL
;
A
#
# COMPACT_ATOMS: atom_id res chain seq x y z
N MET A 1 2.05 -25.34 5.80
CA MET A 1 3.18 -26.21 6.23
C MET A 1 2.76 -27.61 6.68
N ARG A 2 1.86 -27.79 7.65
CA ARG A 2 1.52 -29.13 8.17
C ARG A 2 1.08 -30.15 7.10
N LEU A 3 0.31 -29.70 6.10
CA LEU A 3 -0.13 -30.55 4.99
C LEU A 3 1.03 -30.97 4.09
N VAL A 4 1.91 -30.02 3.71
CA VAL A 4 3.07 -30.29 2.86
C VAL A 4 4.01 -31.31 3.53
N ARG A 5 4.25 -31.18 4.84
CA ARG A 5 5.04 -32.17 5.60
C ARG A 5 4.47 -33.58 5.55
N LYS A 6 3.15 -33.74 5.70
CA LYS A 6 2.50 -35.07 5.58
C LYS A 6 2.69 -35.67 4.19
N ILE A 7 2.70 -34.83 3.15
CA ILE A 7 2.93 -35.28 1.77
C ILE A 7 4.39 -35.69 1.59
N GLU A 8 5.35 -34.94 2.12
CA GLU A 8 6.78 -35.35 2.14
C GLU A 8 6.98 -36.70 2.83
N GLU A 9 6.38 -36.89 4.01
CA GLU A 9 6.42 -38.14 4.78
C GLU A 9 5.80 -39.33 4.02
N HIS A 10 4.65 -39.11 3.36
CA HIS A 10 3.96 -40.16 2.61
C HIS A 10 4.67 -40.51 1.29
N THR A 11 5.31 -39.54 0.64
CA THR A 11 5.91 -39.73 -0.69
C THR A 11 7.41 -39.97 -0.67
N GLY A 12 8.08 -39.72 0.46
CA GLY A 12 9.54 -39.79 0.60
C GLY A 12 10.28 -38.72 -0.22
N LYS A 13 9.57 -37.73 -0.77
CA LYS A 13 10.15 -36.69 -1.62
C LYS A 13 10.31 -35.39 -0.83
N PRO A 14 11.52 -34.80 -0.78
CA PRO A 14 11.69 -33.47 -0.20
C PRO A 14 11.01 -32.41 -1.06
N ILE A 15 10.25 -31.52 -0.44
CA ILE A 15 9.55 -30.40 -1.07
C ILE A 15 10.16 -29.09 -0.53
N PRO A 16 10.76 -28.25 -1.40
CA PRO A 16 11.34 -27.00 -0.97
C PRO A 16 10.25 -26.01 -0.52
N TYR A 17 10.57 -25.24 0.52
CA TYR A 17 9.72 -24.19 1.06
C TYR A 17 10.30 -22.83 0.72
N MET A 18 9.49 -21.94 0.16
CA MET A 18 9.87 -20.56 -0.10
C MET A 18 8.87 -19.63 0.58
N GLY A 19 9.38 -18.73 1.44
CA GLY A 19 8.60 -17.66 2.03
C GLY A 19 8.77 -16.40 1.20
N ASP A 20 7.66 -15.78 0.83
CA ASP A 20 7.66 -14.45 0.21
C ASP A 20 7.41 -13.40 1.31
N LEU A 21 8.28 -12.39 1.36
CA LEU A 21 8.15 -11.30 2.33
C LEU A 21 7.33 -10.17 1.69
N GLN A 22 6.43 -9.57 2.48
CA GLN A 22 5.57 -8.49 2.00
C GLN A 22 6.33 -7.29 1.40
N GLY A 23 7.57 -7.07 1.82
CA GLY A 23 8.35 -5.89 1.45
C GLY A 23 7.81 -4.59 2.07
N SER A 24 8.47 -3.48 1.79
CA SER A 24 8.00 -2.15 2.20
C SER A 24 6.84 -1.70 1.31
N SER A 25 5.88 -0.97 1.90
CA SER A 25 4.74 -0.42 1.16
C SER A 25 4.35 0.94 1.72
N VAL A 26 4.00 1.90 0.86
CA VAL A 26 3.40 3.17 1.28
C VAL A 26 1.88 3.01 1.24
N ARG A 27 1.22 3.27 2.36
CA ARG A 27 -0.24 3.16 2.50
C ARG A 27 -0.81 4.45 3.06
N VAL A 28 -2.02 4.76 2.63
CA VAL A 28 -2.81 5.84 3.22
C VAL A 28 -3.46 5.38 4.52
N SER A 29 -3.73 6.31 5.43
CA SER A 29 -4.51 6.02 6.63
C SER A 29 -5.92 5.53 6.30
N ARG A 30 -6.51 4.79 7.24
CA ARG A 30 -7.94 4.45 7.17
C ARG A 30 -8.78 5.72 7.09
N LEU A 31 -9.58 5.83 6.03
CA LEU A 31 -10.52 6.92 5.86
C LEU A 31 -11.73 6.70 6.77
N LYS A 32 -12.17 7.73 7.50
CA LYS A 32 -13.40 7.66 8.31
C LYS A 32 -14.63 7.47 7.43
N ASN A 33 -14.68 8.21 6.32
CA ASN A 33 -15.68 8.11 5.27
C ASN A 33 -14.98 7.94 3.92
N PRO A 34 -15.56 7.20 2.96
CA PRO A 34 -15.03 7.13 1.61
C PRO A 34 -14.88 8.52 0.98
N ILE A 35 -13.82 8.72 0.19
CA ILE A 35 -13.63 9.94 -0.60
C ILE A 35 -14.01 9.61 -2.04
N THR A 36 -15.08 10.24 -2.55
CA THR A 36 -15.46 10.11 -3.96
C THR A 36 -14.60 11.04 -4.82
N LEU A 37 -13.81 10.44 -5.71
CA LEU A 37 -12.94 11.17 -6.63
C LEU A 37 -13.70 11.61 -7.88
N HIS A 38 -13.44 12.84 -8.33
CA HIS A 38 -13.84 13.34 -9.63
C HIS A 38 -12.67 14.10 -10.25
N LYS A 39 -12.65 14.19 -11.60
CA LYS A 39 -11.58 14.91 -12.31
C LYS A 39 -11.52 16.37 -11.84
N GLY A 40 -10.32 16.87 -11.57
CA GLY A 40 -10.09 18.22 -11.07
C GLY A 40 -10.23 18.38 -9.54
N LEU A 41 -10.67 17.35 -8.81
CA LEU A 41 -10.66 17.37 -7.36
C LEU A 41 -9.23 17.54 -6.85
N LYS A 42 -9.03 18.52 -5.96
CA LYS A 42 -7.75 18.71 -5.25
C LYS A 42 -7.78 17.95 -3.93
N LEU A 43 -6.75 17.13 -3.72
CA LEU A 43 -6.51 16.40 -2.49
C LEU A 43 -5.16 16.82 -1.90
N SER A 44 -5.00 16.63 -0.60
CA SER A 44 -3.74 16.92 0.08
C SER A 44 -3.34 15.72 0.92
N PHE A 45 -2.10 15.27 0.70
CA PHE A 45 -1.44 14.29 1.56
C PHE A 45 -0.79 15.01 2.74
N MET A 46 -0.82 14.40 3.92
CA MET A 46 -0.22 14.98 5.13
C MET A 46 0.51 13.90 5.93
N LEU A 47 1.69 14.24 6.43
CA LEU A 47 2.39 13.46 7.43
C LEU A 47 1.89 13.87 8.82
N ALA A 48 0.99 13.09 9.41
CA ALA A 48 0.53 13.27 10.79
C ALA A 48 -0.07 11.98 11.33
N ASP A 49 -0.18 11.87 12.65
CA ASP A 49 -0.80 10.73 13.32
C ASP A 49 -2.34 10.78 13.29
N LYS A 50 -2.93 11.97 13.11
CA LYS A 50 -4.38 12.19 13.08
C LYS A 50 -4.76 13.19 11.98
N SER A 51 -5.84 12.88 11.25
CA SER A 51 -6.38 13.76 10.21
C SER A 51 -7.44 14.69 10.80
N PRO A 52 -7.35 16.01 10.59
CA PRO A 52 -8.44 16.95 10.89
C PRO A 52 -9.62 16.84 9.91
N GLY A 53 -9.65 15.81 9.05
CA GLY A 53 -10.82 15.42 8.25
C GLY A 53 -10.72 15.76 6.75
N LYS A 54 -9.81 16.65 6.35
CA LYS A 54 -9.61 17.06 4.95
C LYS A 54 -8.36 16.48 4.26
N TYR A 55 -7.53 15.75 5.00
CA TYR A 55 -6.25 15.25 4.51
C TYR A 55 -6.24 13.72 4.47
N VAL A 56 -5.61 13.19 3.44
CA VAL A 56 -5.26 11.77 3.34
C VAL A 56 -3.90 11.60 4.01
N LEU A 57 -3.83 10.88 5.12
CA LEU A 57 -2.54 10.74 5.82
C LEU A 57 -1.68 9.68 5.14
N VAL A 58 -0.38 9.96 5.08
CA VAL A 58 0.65 9.00 4.67
C VAL A 58 1.70 8.97 5.78
N PHE A 59 1.89 7.81 6.41
CA PHE A 59 2.72 7.68 7.63
C PHE A 59 4.22 7.49 7.36
N HIS A 60 4.69 7.78 6.14
CA HIS A 60 6.07 7.58 5.74
C HIS A 60 6.68 8.88 5.22
N ASN A 61 7.66 9.43 5.96
CA ASN A 61 8.33 10.67 5.56
C ASN A 61 8.99 10.57 4.18
N ALA A 62 9.55 9.41 3.85
CA ALA A 62 10.18 9.13 2.56
C ALA A 62 9.24 9.40 1.37
N PHE A 63 7.92 9.26 1.53
CA PHE A 63 6.96 9.64 0.48
C PHE A 63 7.10 11.13 0.13
N PHE A 64 7.14 12.00 1.15
CA PHE A 64 7.20 13.45 0.98
C PHE A 64 8.57 13.95 0.52
N GLU A 65 9.64 13.21 0.80
CA GLU A 65 11.00 13.52 0.33
C GLU A 65 11.20 13.21 -1.15
N ILE A 66 10.49 12.20 -1.68
CA ILE A 66 10.67 11.70 -3.04
C ILE A 66 9.75 12.41 -4.04
N VAL A 67 8.50 12.68 -3.65
CA VAL A 67 7.51 13.25 -4.58
C VAL A 67 7.80 14.71 -4.92
N LYS A 68 7.65 15.06 -6.20
CA LYS A 68 7.89 16.39 -6.74
C LYS A 68 6.73 16.85 -7.62
N LYS A 69 6.65 18.16 -7.84
CA LYS A 69 5.70 18.75 -8.79
C LYS A 69 5.92 18.15 -10.18
N GLY A 70 4.83 17.73 -10.83
CA GLY A 70 4.86 17.04 -12.11
C GLY A 70 4.87 15.51 -12.02
N ASP A 71 5.10 14.94 -10.83
CA ASP A 71 4.97 13.49 -10.64
C ASP A 71 3.51 13.04 -10.68
N VAL A 72 3.33 11.74 -10.90
CA VAL A 72 2.03 11.08 -10.82
C VAL A 72 2.06 10.04 -9.70
N VAL A 73 1.20 10.24 -8.71
CA VAL A 73 0.96 9.26 -7.64
C VAL A 73 -0.10 8.27 -8.09
N LEU A 74 0.25 6.98 -8.09
CA LEU A 74 -0.65 5.89 -8.42
C LEU A 74 -1.23 5.29 -7.13
N ALA A 75 -2.55 5.10 -7.10
CA ALA A 75 -3.26 4.51 -5.97
C ALA A 75 -4.25 3.44 -6.45
N ASP A 76 -4.62 2.55 -5.53
CA ASP A 76 -5.54 1.42 -5.78
C ASP A 76 -5.14 0.62 -7.04
N ASP A 77 -3.94 0.03 -6.99
CA ASP A 77 -3.38 -0.79 -8.07
C ASP A 77 -3.43 -0.11 -9.46
N ARG A 78 -3.12 1.19 -9.49
CA ARG A 78 -3.08 2.06 -10.68
C ARG A 78 -4.45 2.43 -11.26
N LYS A 79 -5.56 2.09 -10.61
CA LYS A 79 -6.90 2.56 -11.03
C LYS A 79 -7.06 4.06 -10.88
N ILE A 80 -6.30 4.66 -9.96
CA ILE A 80 -6.33 6.09 -9.67
C ILE A 80 -4.95 6.68 -9.98
N SER A 81 -4.95 7.81 -10.69
CA SER A 81 -3.75 8.61 -10.98
C SER A 81 -3.97 10.04 -10.48
N LEU A 82 -3.06 10.53 -9.65
CA LEU A 82 -3.09 11.86 -9.05
C LEU A 82 -1.84 12.63 -9.49
N GLY A 83 -2.00 13.66 -10.30
CA GLY A 83 -0.89 14.55 -10.67
C GLY A 83 -0.60 15.56 -9.54
N LEU A 84 0.68 15.79 -9.27
CA LEU A 84 1.18 16.74 -8.26
C LEU A 84 1.56 18.10 -8.84
#